data_AF-A0A3C0QWC1-F1
#
_entry.id   AF-A0A3C0QWC1-F1
#
_cell.length_a   1.000
_cell.length_b   1.000
_cell.length_c   1.000
_cell.angle_alpha   90.00
_cell.angle_beta   90.00
_cell.angle_gamma   90.00
#
_symmetry.space_group_name_H-M   'P 1'
#
loop_
_entity.id
_entity.type
_entity.pdbx_description
1 polymer ?
#
loop_
_entity_poly.entity_id
_entity_poly.type
_entity_poly.pdbx_seq_one_letter_code
_entity_poly.pdbx_strand_id
1 'polypeptide(L)'
;MLRIGLLIMVVALVYPVLSNFDISNVNHILSAFLMLFSIMLVIGGFLKNNTITMISGIVIMLLCGWLAYSYNQFSILNRDFVAFLLSGTIGFHFLANGNK
;
A
#
# COMPACT_ATOMS: atom_id res chain seq x y z
N MET A 1 1.25 6.75 14.69
CA MET A 1 2.61 6.48 14.17
C MET A 1 2.62 5.42 13.07
N LEU A 2 1.87 4.32 13.22
CA LEU A 2 1.81 3.22 12.24
C LEU A 2 1.39 3.65 10.80
N ARG A 3 0.53 4.69 10.67
CA ARG A 3 0.12 5.28 9.38
C ARG A 3 1.27 5.91 8.59
N ILE A 4 2.13 6.65 9.29
CA ILE A 4 3.28 7.32 8.70
C ILE A 4 4.35 6.27 8.34
N GLY A 5 4.51 5.24 9.18
CA GLY A 5 5.35 4.09 8.87
C GLY A 5 4.92 3.38 7.58
N LEU A 6 3.62 3.12 7.41
CA LEU A 6 3.09 2.55 6.16
C LEU A 6 3.38 3.45 4.96
N LEU A 7 3.18 4.76 5.08
CA LEU A 7 3.46 5.69 3.98
C LEU A 7 4.93 5.64 3.56
N ILE A 8 5.86 5.72 4.52
CA ILE A 8 7.30 5.66 4.23
C ILE A 8 7.68 4.34 3.55
N MET A 9 7.10 3.23 4.03
CA MET A 9 7.35 1.91 3.48
C MET A 9 6.82 1.74 2.05
N VAL A 10 5.60 2.21 1.79
CA VAL A 10 5.02 2.22 0.44
C VAL A 10 5.82 3.12 -0.50
N VAL A 11 6.26 4.29 -0.03
CA VAL A 11 7.12 5.17 -0.82
C VAL A 11 8.44 4.48 -1.18
N ALA A 12 9.09 3.81 -0.23
CA ALA A 12 10.33 3.09 -0.49
C ALA A 12 10.16 1.94 -1.51
N LEU A 13 9.03 1.24 -1.47
CA LEU A 13 8.69 0.16 -2.43
C LEU A 13 8.35 0.69 -3.82
N VAL A 14 7.59 1.78 -3.88
CA VAL A 14 7.02 2.29 -5.13
C VAL A 14 7.98 3.25 -5.84
N TYR A 15 8.88 3.93 -5.14
CA TYR A 15 9.85 4.87 -5.74
C TYR A 15 10.70 4.27 -6.88
N PRO A 16 11.35 3.09 -6.73
CA PRO A 16 12.14 2.51 -7.82
C PRO A 16 11.27 2.10 -9.01
N VAL A 17 10.03 1.69 -8.75
CA VAL A 17 9.02 1.32 -9.76
C VAL A 17 8.53 2.57 -10.51
N LEU A 18 8.32 3.68 -9.81
CA LEU A 18 7.93 4.96 -10.42
C LEU A 18 9.06 5.66 -11.16
N SER A 19 10.33 5.43 -10.80
CA SER A 19 11.47 6.02 -11.51
C SER A 19 11.61 5.52 -12.95
N ASN A 20 11.07 4.33 -13.25
CA ASN A 20 11.05 3.74 -14.59
C ASN A 20 9.61 3.66 -15.11
N PHE A 21 8.83 4.73 -14.91
CA PHE A 21 7.40 4.73 -15.17
C PHE A 21 7.09 4.43 -16.64
N ASP A 22 6.60 3.22 -16.90
CA ASP A 22 6.11 2.79 -18.21
C ASP A 22 4.60 2.60 -18.15
N ILE A 23 3.88 3.44 -18.90
CA ILE A 23 2.41 3.49 -18.94
C ILE A 23 1.83 2.20 -19.53
N SER A 24 2.62 1.46 -20.32
CA SER A 24 2.19 0.17 -20.88
C SER A 24 2.05 -0.91 -19.80
N ASN A 25 2.71 -0.73 -18.65
CA ASN A 25 2.70 -1.70 -17.56
C ASN A 25 1.63 -1.36 -16.52
N VAL A 26 0.60 -2.19 -16.43
CA VAL A 26 -0.52 -2.04 -15.47
C VAL A 26 -0.01 -1.99 -14.01
N ASN A 27 1.10 -2.66 -13.71
CA ASN A 27 1.71 -2.66 -12.38
C ASN A 27 2.27 -1.29 -11.96
N HIS A 28 2.76 -0.48 -12.90
CA HIS A 28 3.21 0.89 -12.59
C HIS A 28 2.02 1.77 -12.19
N ILE A 29 0.90 1.63 -12.89
CA ILE A 29 -0.35 2.34 -12.59
C ILE A 29 -0.87 1.93 -11.20
N LEU A 30 -0.90 0.62 -10.91
CA LEU A 30 -1.33 0.12 -9.59
C LEU A 30 -0.42 0.59 -8.45
N SER A 31 0.89 0.67 -8.71
CA SER A 31 1.86 1.17 -7.72
C SER A 31 1.63 2.66 -7.42
N ALA A 32 1.32 3.47 -8.44
CA ALA A 32 0.92 4.87 -8.24
C ALA A 32 -0.38 4.99 -7.44
N PHE A 33 -1.37 4.13 -7.69
CA PHE A 33 -2.59 4.05 -6.89
C PHE A 33 -2.31 3.68 -5.44
N LEU A 34 -1.40 2.72 -5.19
CA LEU A 34 -1.00 2.33 -3.83
C LEU A 34 -0.40 3.52 -3.07
N MET A 35 0.43 4.34 -3.73
CA MET A 35 0.99 5.56 -3.16
C MET A 35 -0.10 6.57 -2.81
N LEU A 36 -1.06 6.81 -3.72
CA LEU A 36 -2.17 7.74 -3.51
C LEU A 36 -3.04 7.32 -2.32
N PHE A 37 -3.42 6.04 -2.24
CA PHE A 37 -4.23 5.54 -1.13
C PHE A 37 -3.50 5.53 0.20
N SER A 38 -2.18 5.37 0.21
CA SER A 38 -1.36 5.49 1.41
C SER A 38 -1.35 6.93 1.95
N ILE A 39 -1.30 7.93 1.07
CA ILE A 39 -1.44 9.35 1.44
C ILE A 39 -2.86 9.61 1.98
N MET A 40 -3.88 9.07 1.30
CA MET A 40 -5.28 9.19 1.72
C MET A 40 -5.51 8.58 3.11
N LEU A 41 -4.84 7.47 3.45
CA LEU A 41 -4.91 6.84 4.76
C LEU A 41 -4.35 7.74 5.86
N VAL A 42 -3.26 8.46 5.58
CA VAL A 42 -2.70 9.46 6.50
C VAL A 42 -3.68 10.63 6.67
N ILE A 43 -4.20 11.18 5.57
CA ILE A 43 -5.17 12.30 5.59
C ILE A 43 -6.45 11.92 6.32
N GLY A 44 -7.05 10.77 6.01
CA GLY A 44 -8.26 10.27 6.68
C GLY A 44 -8.05 10.11 8.18
N GLY A 45 -6.82 9.76 8.57
CA GLY A 45 -6.39 9.71 9.94
C GLY A 45 -6.33 11.07 10.65
N PHE A 46 -5.85 12.11 9.97
CA PHE A 46 -5.85 13.48 10.49
C PHE A 46 -7.26 14.07 10.58
N LEU A 47 -8.12 13.78 9.59
CA LEU A 47 -9.52 14.21 9.58
C LEU A 47 -10.41 13.47 10.60
N LYS A 48 -9.85 12.49 11.32
CA LYS A 48 -10.60 11.56 12.20
C LYS A 48 -11.78 10.87 11.49
N ASN A 49 -11.72 10.74 10.17
CA ASN A 49 -12.81 10.21 9.38
C ASN A 49 -12.64 8.70 9.19
N ASN A 50 -13.43 7.93 9.93
CA ASN A 50 -13.31 6.49 10.04
C ASN A 50 -13.57 5.75 8.71
N THR A 51 -14.47 6.27 7.87
CA THR A 51 -14.79 5.68 6.56
C THR A 51 -13.62 5.84 5.59
N ILE A 52 -12.94 6.99 5.56
CA ILE A 52 -11.79 7.21 4.66
C ILE A 52 -10.63 6.28 5.05
N THR A 53 -10.36 6.10 6.35
CA THR A 53 -9.33 5.18 6.82
C THR A 53 -9.64 3.72 6.51
N MET A 54 -10.90 3.31 6.62
CA MET A 54 -11.31 1.93 6.33
C MET A 54 -11.23 1.63 4.82
N ILE A 55 -11.72 2.55 3.98
CA ILE A 55 -11.70 2.39 2.52
C ILE A 55 -10.25 2.38 2.00
N SER A 56 -9.40 3.31 2.47
CA SER A 56 -7.99 3.32 2.09
C SER A 56 -7.27 2.05 2.56
N GLY A 57 -7.57 1.53 3.76
CA GLY A 57 -7.04 0.26 4.26
C GLY A 57 -7.40 -0.94 3.38
N ILE A 58 -8.66 -1.05 2.93
CA ILE A 58 -9.11 -2.09 1.98
C ILE A 58 -8.30 -2.05 0.69
N VAL A 59 -8.20 -0.85 0.11
CA VAL A 59 -7.56 -0.69 -1.20
C VAL A 59 -6.07 -0.98 -1.11
N ILE A 60 -5.40 -0.55 -0.04
CA ILE A 60 -3.99 -0.87 0.21
C ILE A 60 -3.77 -2.37 0.35
N MET A 61 -4.64 -3.06 1.10
CA MET A 61 -4.56 -4.51 1.26
C MET A 61 -4.69 -5.24 -0.09
N LEU A 62 -5.70 -4.88 -0.89
CA LEU A 62 -5.93 -5.50 -2.20
C LEU A 62 -4.77 -5.21 -3.17
N LEU A 63 -4.31 -3.96 -3.23
CA LEU A 63 -3.21 -3.55 -4.10
C LEU A 63 -1.90 -4.23 -3.69
N CYS A 64 -1.57 -4.31 -2.40
CA CYS A 64 -0.39 -5.01 -1.92
C CYS A 64 -0.46 -6.51 -2.25
N GLY A 65 -1.62 -7.15 -2.08
CA GLY A 65 -1.81 -8.55 -2.47
C GLY A 65 -1.60 -8.78 -3.96
N TRP A 66 -2.13 -7.91 -4.81
CA TRP A 66 -1.94 -7.98 -6.26
C TRP A 66 -0.50 -7.74 -6.68
N LEU A 67 0.15 -6.70 -6.14
CA LEU A 67 1.54 -6.36 -6.42
C LEU A 67 2.50 -7.47 -5.96
N ALA A 68 2.24 -8.06 -4.79
CA ALA A 68 2.98 -9.22 -4.28
C ALA A 68 2.86 -10.42 -5.23
N TYR A 69 1.66 -10.69 -5.75
CA TYR A 69 1.45 -11.75 -6.74
C TYR A 69 2.16 -11.47 -8.07
N SER A 70 2.02 -10.24 -8.58
CA SER A 70 2.49 -9.88 -9.92
C SER A 70 4.02 -9.71 -10.02
N TYR A 71 4.67 -9.11 -9.02
CA TYR A 71 6.11 -8.86 -9.05
C TYR A 71 6.96 -10.08 -8.65
N ASN A 72 6.47 -10.95 -7.77
CA ASN A 72 7.34 -11.94 -7.12
C ASN A 72 7.17 -13.39 -7.57
N GLN A 73 6.21 -13.72 -8.45
CA GLN A 73 5.99 -15.09 -8.95
C GLN A 73 6.26 -16.21 -7.90
N PHE A 74 5.72 -16.06 -6.69
CA PHE A 74 5.90 -17.00 -5.56
C PHE A 74 7.33 -17.21 -5.00
N SER A 75 8.28 -16.30 -5.24
CA SER A 75 9.52 -16.29 -4.45
C SER A 75 9.25 -15.75 -3.04
N ILE A 76 8.82 -16.63 -2.15
CA ILE A 76 8.31 -16.35 -0.79
C ILE A 76 9.32 -15.59 0.10
N LEU A 77 10.62 -15.65 -0.24
CA LEU A 77 11.71 -15.03 0.52
C LEU A 77 12.24 -13.72 -0.09
N ASN A 78 11.59 -13.17 -1.11
CA ASN A 78 12.03 -11.90 -1.68
C ASN A 78 11.69 -10.73 -0.74
N ARG A 79 12.62 -9.78 -0.59
CA ARG A 79 12.50 -8.63 0.32
C ARG A 79 11.24 -7.81 0.02
N ASP A 80 10.95 -7.64 -1.26
CA ASP A 80 9.80 -6.87 -1.74
C ASP A 80 8.48 -7.59 -1.44
N PHE A 81 8.45 -8.92 -1.52
CA PHE A 81 7.27 -9.72 -1.17
C PHE A 81 6.90 -9.53 0.30
N VAL A 82 7.88 -9.68 1.20
CA VAL A 82 7.68 -9.48 2.64
C VAL A 82 7.23 -8.05 2.93
N ALA A 83 7.78 -7.06 2.22
CA ALA A 83 7.40 -5.67 2.38
C ALA A 83 5.96 -5.38 1.89
N PHE A 84 5.52 -5.99 0.78
CA PHE A 84 4.11 -5.88 0.36
C PHE A 84 3.18 -6.58 1.35
N LEU A 85 3.56 -7.74 1.87
CA LEU A 85 2.74 -8.50 2.83
C LEU A 85 2.58 -7.73 4.15
N LEU A 86 3.66 -7.15 4.68
CA LEU A 86 3.63 -6.26 5.85
C LEU A 86 2.79 -5.01 5.61
N SER A 87 2.91 -4.37 4.44
CA SER A 87 2.09 -3.20 4.09
C SER A 87 0.61 -3.56 3.99
N GLY A 88 0.30 -4.74 3.44
CA GLY A 88 -1.06 -5.27 3.33
C GLY A 88 -1.69 -5.60 4.69
N THR A 89 -0.94 -6.20 5.62
CA THR A 89 -1.44 -6.48 6.98
C THR A 89 -1.68 -5.21 7.78
N ILE A 90 -0.84 -4.19 7.59
CA ILE A 90 -1.07 -2.87 8.19
C ILE A 90 -2.32 -2.20 7.59
N GLY A 91 -2.54 -2.33 6.26
CA GLY A 91 -3.79 -1.91 5.61
C GLY A 91 -5.02 -2.62 6.20
N PHE A 92 -4.92 -3.93 6.43
CA PHE A 92 -5.96 -4.72 7.08
C PHE A 92 -6.21 -4.30 8.53
N HIS A 93 -5.17 -3.96 9.28
CA HIS A 93 -5.31 -3.42 10.63
C HIS A 93 -6.12 -2.11 10.63
N PHE A 94 -5.89 -1.21 9.68
CA PHE A 94 -6.67 0.03 9.54
C PHE A 94 -8.09 -0.21 9.02
N LEU A 95 -8.34 -1.27 8.26
CA LEU A 95 -9.69 -1.73 7.98
C LEU A 95 -10.39 -2.19 9.26
N ALA A 96 -9.78 -3.09 10.03
CA ALA A 96 -10.43 -3.75 11.17
C ALA A 96 -10.65 -2.79 12.35
N ASN A 97 -9.68 -1.94 12.66
CA ASN A 97 -9.72 -1.00 13.78
C ASN A 97 -10.17 0.41 13.38
N GLY A 98 -10.23 0.72 12.08
CA GLY A 98 -10.59 2.04 11.60
C GLY A 98 -9.62 3.12 12.06
N ASN A 99 -10.17 4.22 12.57
CA ASN A 99 -9.41 5.37 13.05
C ASN A 99 -8.94 5.25 14.51
N LYS A 100 -9.20 4.13 15.20
CA LYS A 100 -8.76 3.92 16.59
C LYS A 100 -7.25 3.66 16.69
#